data_AF-A0A254PXW5-F1
#
_entry.id   AF-A0A254PXW5-F1
#
_cell.length_a   1.000
_cell.length_b   1.000
_cell.length_c   1.000
_cell.angle_alpha   90.00
_cell.angle_beta   90.00
_cell.angle_gamma   90.00
#
_symmetry.space_group_name_H-M   'P 1'
#
loop_
_entity.id
_entity.type
_entity.pdbx_description
1 polymer ?
#
loop_
_entity_poly.entity_id
_entity_poly.type
_entity_poly.pdbx_seq_one_letter_code
_entity_poly.pdbx_strand_id
1 'polypeptide(L)'
;MSKQLGTLSEVTFALVISALSYTFLFYVNNWLTSELVFSLGVNWIYLPAGLRLFLTLIFGLPGAIGISLASFLISYYGDFPRGLLICIGIGLVSGFAPYVARVFVIQNVRLSPDLSDLNFRKLVICILIYALLSAGLHQWWFSTMALENAGGINHVSVMFIGDVLGSLLLISLIKYSLDMLKKARQKVL
;
A
#
# COMPACT_ATOMS: atom_id res chain seq x y z
N MET A 1 0.36 11.29 32.13
CA MET A 1 1.09 10.04 31.85
C MET A 1 0.23 8.96 31.20
N SER A 2 -0.95 8.60 31.72
CA SER A 2 -1.79 7.52 31.16
C SER A 2 -2.27 7.75 29.71
N LYS A 3 -2.68 8.98 29.36
CA LYS A 3 -3.07 9.34 27.97
C LYS A 3 -1.92 9.21 26.97
N GLN A 4 -0.71 9.65 27.33
CA GLN A 4 0.46 9.52 26.45
C GLN A 4 0.90 8.07 26.28
N LEU A 5 0.76 7.24 27.33
CA LEU A 5 1.02 5.80 27.25
C LEU A 5 0.02 5.11 26.29
N GLY A 6 -1.26 5.50 26.37
CA GLY A 6 -2.31 5.03 25.44
C GLY A 6 -2.00 5.38 23.98
N THR A 7 -1.69 6.64 23.70
CA THR A 7 -1.33 7.08 22.35
C THR A 7 -0.07 6.40 21.80
N LEU A 8 0.94 6.15 22.65
CA LEU A 8 2.15 5.43 22.23
C LEU A 8 1.84 3.97 21.88
N SER A 9 0.95 3.31 22.63
CA SER A 9 0.53 1.94 22.33
C SER A 9 -0.24 1.83 21.02
N GLU A 10 -1.10 2.81 20.71
CA GLU A 10 -1.85 2.88 19.45
C GLU A 10 -0.93 3.08 18.25
N VAL A 11 0.04 4.00 18.36
CA VAL A 11 1.04 4.24 17.31
C VAL A 11 1.91 2.99 17.08
N THR A 12 2.35 2.36 18.16
CA THR A 12 3.16 1.12 18.07
C THR A 12 2.37 0.01 17.41
N PHE A 13 1.11 -0.18 17.82
CA PHE A 13 0.22 -1.17 17.21
C PHE A 13 0.04 -0.90 15.72
N ALA A 14 -0.27 0.33 15.33
CA ALA A 14 -0.46 0.74 13.95
C ALA A 14 0.78 0.50 13.08
N LEU A 15 1.97 0.79 13.60
CA LEU A 15 3.24 0.53 12.92
C LEU A 15 3.46 -0.97 12.72
N VAL A 16 3.35 -1.76 13.79
CA VAL A 16 3.62 -3.20 13.76
C VAL A 16 2.62 -3.94 12.88
N ILE A 17 1.32 -3.64 13.01
CA ILE A 17 0.30 -4.31 12.20
C ILE A 17 0.46 -3.95 10.72
N SER A 18 0.82 -2.71 10.40
CA SER A 18 1.05 -2.28 9.02
C SER A 18 2.27 -2.96 8.44
N ALA A 19 3.37 -3.04 9.19
CA ALA A 19 4.58 -3.72 8.74
C ALA A 19 4.34 -5.22 8.51
N LEU A 20 3.72 -5.91 9.47
CA LEU A 20 3.47 -7.36 9.37
C LEU A 20 2.48 -7.71 8.27
N SER A 21 1.34 -7.02 8.20
CA SER A 21 0.32 -7.29 7.18
C SER A 21 0.85 -7.00 5.77
N TYR A 22 1.61 -5.92 5.59
CA TYR A 22 2.24 -5.60 4.32
C TYR A 22 3.26 -6.66 3.91
N THR A 23 4.17 -7.05 4.80
CA THR A 23 5.16 -8.10 4.53
C THR A 23 4.49 -9.42 4.17
N PHE A 24 3.47 -9.84 4.94
CA PHE A 24 2.72 -11.05 4.66
C PHE A 24 2.08 -11.00 3.27
N LEU A 25 1.36 -9.92 2.96
CA LEU A 25 0.67 -9.81 1.67
C LEU A 25 1.64 -9.68 0.50
N PHE A 26 2.82 -9.08 0.71
CA PHE A 26 3.88 -9.01 -0.30
C PHE A 26 4.32 -10.42 -0.74
N TYR A 27 4.66 -11.29 0.21
CA TYR A 27 5.09 -12.65 -0.12
C TYR A 27 3.95 -13.50 -0.69
N VAL A 28 2.72 -13.36 -0.16
CA VAL A 28 1.54 -14.03 -0.73
C VAL A 28 1.29 -13.57 -2.17
N ASN A 29 1.42 -12.27 -2.45
CA ASN A 29 1.28 -11.72 -3.79
C ASN A 29 2.34 -12.31 -4.73
N ASN A 30 3.62 -12.32 -4.33
CA ASN A 30 4.69 -12.86 -5.17
C ASN A 30 4.47 -14.35 -5.50
N TRP A 31 3.94 -15.12 -4.55
CA TRP A 31 3.58 -16.52 -4.79
C TRP A 31 2.38 -16.67 -5.74
N LEU A 32 1.33 -15.87 -5.56
CA LEU A 32 0.10 -15.97 -6.36
C LEU A 32 0.24 -15.38 -7.77
N THR A 33 1.07 -14.36 -7.93
CA THR A 33 1.16 -13.53 -9.15
C THR A 33 2.53 -13.67 -9.84
N SER A 34 3.25 -14.77 -9.59
CA SER A 34 4.57 -15.02 -10.18
C SER A 34 4.58 -14.96 -11.71
N GLU A 35 3.49 -15.40 -12.35
CA GLU A 35 3.31 -15.36 -13.82
C GLU A 35 2.84 -13.98 -14.34
N LEU A 36 2.52 -13.04 -13.45
CA LEU A 36 2.00 -11.71 -13.77
C LEU A 36 3.04 -10.60 -13.52
N VAL A 37 4.30 -10.98 -13.29
CA VAL A 37 5.42 -10.05 -13.13
C VAL A 37 5.79 -9.50 -14.50
N PHE A 38 5.79 -8.17 -14.63
CA PHE A 38 6.24 -7.49 -15.86
C PHE A 38 7.72 -7.13 -15.78
N SER A 39 8.16 -6.56 -14.65
CA SER A 39 9.55 -6.22 -14.38
C SER A 39 9.79 -6.19 -12.87
N LEU A 40 11.04 -5.96 -12.45
CA LEU A 40 11.38 -5.85 -11.03
C LEU A 40 10.48 -4.80 -10.33
N GLY A 41 9.74 -5.24 -9.32
CA GLY A 41 8.79 -4.39 -8.58
C GLY A 41 7.54 -3.94 -9.34
N VAL A 42 7.28 -4.45 -10.56
CA VAL A 42 6.12 -4.09 -11.39
C VAL A 42 5.33 -5.34 -11.77
N ASN A 43 4.08 -5.40 -11.31
CA ASN A 43 3.17 -6.52 -11.51
C ASN A 43 1.89 -6.04 -12.19
N TRP A 44 1.28 -6.88 -13.02
CA TRP A 44 -0.04 -6.60 -13.62
C TRP A 44 -1.19 -6.63 -12.62
N ILE A 45 -1.01 -7.33 -11.48
CA ILE A 45 -1.92 -7.31 -10.33
C ILE A 45 -1.05 -7.24 -9.08
N TYR A 46 -1.22 -6.18 -8.28
CA TYR A 46 -0.42 -5.99 -7.08
C TYR A 46 -1.31 -5.78 -5.84
N LEU A 47 -1.72 -6.87 -5.18
CA LEU A 47 -2.57 -6.82 -3.98
C LEU A 47 -2.00 -5.93 -2.85
N PRO A 48 -0.68 -5.89 -2.60
CA PRO A 48 -0.11 -5.02 -1.57
C PRO A 48 -0.42 -3.55 -1.82
N ALA A 49 -0.71 -3.13 -3.06
CA ALA A 49 -1.10 -1.76 -3.37
C ALA A 49 -2.35 -1.33 -2.60
N GLY A 50 -3.40 -2.15 -2.64
CA GLY A 50 -4.64 -1.87 -1.91
C GLY A 50 -4.37 -1.77 -0.42
N LEU A 51 -3.57 -2.68 0.12
CA LEU A 51 -3.29 -2.74 1.55
C LEU A 51 -2.53 -1.50 2.01
N ARG A 52 -1.52 -1.06 1.25
CA ARG A 52 -0.79 0.19 1.51
C ARG A 52 -1.73 1.40 1.60
N LEU A 53 -2.67 1.51 0.66
CA LEU A 53 -3.69 2.55 0.69
C LEU A 53 -4.58 2.44 1.94
N PHE A 54 -5.11 1.26 2.26
CA PHE A 54 -5.98 1.08 3.43
C PHE A 54 -5.29 1.37 4.75
N LEU A 55 -4.10 0.82 4.95
CA LEU A 55 -3.33 1.00 6.18
C LEU A 55 -3.00 2.48 6.41
N THR A 56 -2.63 3.22 5.37
CA THR A 56 -2.38 4.66 5.51
C THR A 56 -3.65 5.48 5.70
N LEU A 57 -4.78 5.11 5.05
CA LEU A 57 -6.07 5.77 5.29
C LEU A 57 -6.49 5.64 6.76
N ILE A 58 -6.40 4.44 7.33
CA ILE A 58 -6.81 4.11 8.70
C ILE A 58 -5.82 4.65 9.73
N PHE A 59 -4.53 4.33 9.57
CA PHE A 59 -3.51 4.60 10.59
C PHE A 59 -2.70 5.87 10.32
N GLY A 60 -2.87 6.54 9.18
CA GLY A 60 -2.14 7.75 8.84
C GLY A 60 -0.62 7.53 8.77
N LEU A 61 0.12 8.42 9.44
CA LEU A 61 1.59 8.42 9.43
C LEU A 61 2.20 7.16 10.07
N PRO A 62 1.74 6.66 11.24
CA PRO A 62 2.19 5.38 11.78
C PRO A 62 2.12 4.20 10.78
N GLY A 63 1.03 4.11 10.01
CA GLY A 63 0.89 3.08 8.98
C GLY A 63 1.90 3.25 7.84
N ALA A 64 2.12 4.48 7.39
CA ALA A 64 3.12 4.81 6.37
C ALA A 64 4.54 4.43 6.80
N ILE A 65 4.89 4.70 8.06
CA ILE A 65 6.19 4.32 8.64
C ILE A 65 6.33 2.80 8.69
N GLY A 66 5.29 2.08 9.15
CA GLY A 66 5.28 0.62 9.19
C GLY A 66 5.51 -0.01 7.80
N ILE A 67 4.81 0.48 6.78
CA ILE A 67 5.00 0.05 5.39
C ILE A 67 6.41 0.37 4.89
N SER A 68 6.93 1.56 5.24
CA SER A 68 8.27 1.99 4.80
C SER A 68 9.36 1.08 5.37
N LEU A 69 9.27 0.76 6.66
CA LEU A 69 10.21 -0.14 7.33
C LEU A 69 10.13 -1.54 6.75
N ALA A 70 8.92 -2.07 6.54
CA ALA A 70 8.74 -3.38 5.92
C ALA A 70 9.31 -3.42 4.50
N SER A 71 9.02 -2.42 3.68
CA SER A 71 9.53 -2.32 2.30
C SER A 71 11.05 -2.18 2.24
N PHE A 72 11.65 -1.41 3.16
CA PHE A 72 13.10 -1.34 3.32
C PHE A 72 13.70 -2.71 3.65
N LEU A 73 13.15 -3.42 4.64
CA LEU A 73 13.68 -4.73 5.04
C LEU A 73 13.53 -5.76 3.93
N ILE A 74 12.39 -5.79 3.25
CA ILE A 74 12.14 -6.69 2.12
C ILE A 74 13.15 -6.44 0.99
N SER A 75 13.38 -5.18 0.62
CA SER A 75 14.33 -4.84 -0.44
C SER A 75 15.79 -5.08 -0.03
N TYR A 76 16.15 -4.79 1.22
CA TYR A 76 17.50 -4.99 1.74
C TYR A 76 17.86 -6.47 1.95
N TYR A 77 16.93 -7.33 2.34
CA TYR A 77 17.19 -8.77 2.44
C TYR A 77 16.85 -9.55 1.17
N GLY A 78 16.24 -8.91 0.18
CA GLY A 78 15.85 -9.48 -1.10
C GLY A 78 16.71 -8.99 -2.25
N ASP A 79 16.11 -8.20 -3.14
CA ASP A 79 16.66 -7.86 -4.45
C ASP A 79 17.88 -6.91 -4.41
N PHE A 80 18.08 -6.16 -3.31
CA PHE A 80 19.08 -5.10 -3.23
C PHE A 80 19.97 -5.17 -1.96
N PRO A 81 20.67 -6.29 -1.69
CA PRO A 81 21.37 -6.51 -0.42
C PRO A 81 22.58 -5.61 -0.17
N ARG A 82 23.08 -4.93 -1.19
CA ARG A 82 24.17 -3.94 -1.08
C ARG A 82 23.74 -2.52 -1.46
N GLY A 83 22.46 -2.34 -1.80
CA GLY A 83 21.91 -1.09 -2.31
C GLY A 83 21.19 -0.29 -1.23
N LEU A 84 21.89 0.09 -0.15
CA LEU A 84 21.25 0.74 1.01
C LEU A 84 20.42 1.97 0.62
N LEU A 85 20.98 2.83 -0.25
CA LEU A 85 20.28 4.02 -0.74
C LEU A 85 19.01 3.66 -1.51
N ILE A 86 19.10 2.65 -2.40
CA ILE A 86 17.97 2.16 -3.19
C ILE A 86 16.87 1.64 -2.26
N CYS A 87 17.21 0.81 -1.27
CA CYS A 87 16.27 0.26 -0.29
C CYS A 87 15.59 1.34 0.55
N ILE A 88 16.33 2.36 0.99
CA ILE A 88 15.77 3.50 1.74
C ILE A 88 14.73 4.19 0.89
N GLY A 89 15.03 4.49 -0.38
CA GLY A 89 14.08 5.14 -1.26
C GLY A 89 12.87 4.26 -1.61
N ILE A 90 13.05 2.95 -1.82
CA ILE A 90 11.93 2.00 -1.98
C ILE A 90 11.03 2.04 -0.75
N GLY A 91 11.63 2.01 0.44
CA GLY A 91 10.93 2.13 1.72
C GLY A 91 10.09 3.39 1.79
N LEU A 92 10.73 4.55 1.64
CA LEU A 92 10.08 5.84 1.71
C LEU A 92 8.97 5.99 0.66
N VAL A 93 9.25 5.65 -0.59
CA VAL A 93 8.24 5.77 -1.66
C VAL A 93 7.05 4.85 -1.38
N SER A 94 7.29 3.60 -0.94
CA SER A 94 6.23 2.63 -0.68
C SER A 94 5.27 3.06 0.42
N GLY A 95 5.78 3.63 1.51
CA GLY A 95 4.94 4.06 2.63
C GLY A 95 4.37 5.48 2.47
N PHE A 96 5.13 6.41 1.90
CA PHE A 96 4.73 7.81 1.83
C PHE A 96 3.91 8.17 0.59
N ALA A 97 4.03 7.44 -0.54
CA ALA A 97 3.13 7.65 -1.69
C ALA A 97 1.63 7.56 -1.31
N PRO A 98 1.16 6.48 -0.63
CA PRO A 98 -0.23 6.40 -0.19
C PRO A 98 -0.58 7.41 0.91
N TYR A 99 0.38 7.81 1.76
CA TYR A 99 0.16 8.86 2.76
C TYR A 99 -0.07 10.24 2.12
N VAL A 100 0.74 10.60 1.12
CA VAL A 100 0.55 11.85 0.35
C VAL A 100 -0.79 11.81 -0.39
N ALA A 101 -1.14 10.66 -0.99
CA ALA A 101 -2.45 10.47 -1.60
C ALA A 101 -3.60 10.71 -0.60
N ARG A 102 -3.49 10.18 0.62
CA ARG A 102 -4.45 10.43 1.70
C ARG A 102 -4.58 11.90 2.02
N VAL A 103 -3.47 12.61 2.25
CA VAL A 103 -3.49 14.05 2.57
C VAL A 103 -4.16 14.83 1.46
N PHE A 104 -3.80 14.53 0.21
CA PHE A 104 -4.38 15.17 -0.97
C PHE A 104 -5.90 14.94 -1.05
N VAL A 105 -6.37 13.71 -0.84
CA VAL A 105 -7.80 13.38 -0.90
C VAL A 105 -8.57 14.06 0.23
N ILE A 106 -8.06 14.07 1.46
CA ILE A 106 -8.72 14.73 2.59
C ILE A 106 -8.90 16.23 2.29
N GLN A 107 -7.86 16.87 1.75
CA GLN A 107 -7.88 18.31 1.45
C GLN A 107 -8.74 18.67 0.24
N ASN A 108 -8.70 17.87 -0.84
CA ASN A 108 -9.28 18.26 -2.13
C ASN A 108 -10.62 17.56 -2.44
N VAL A 109 -10.84 16.36 -1.92
CA VAL A 109 -12.05 15.54 -2.18
C VAL A 109 -13.07 15.65 -1.02
N ARG A 110 -12.75 16.47 0.00
CA ARG A 110 -13.57 16.66 1.22
C ARG A 110 -13.92 15.31 1.84
N LEU A 111 -12.93 14.45 2.04
CA LEU A 111 -13.07 13.21 2.79
C LEU A 111 -12.81 13.52 4.26
N SER A 112 -13.72 13.12 5.14
CA SER A 112 -13.54 13.33 6.58
C SER A 112 -12.30 12.56 7.08
N PRO A 113 -11.50 13.13 8.00
CA PRO A 113 -10.31 12.46 8.53
C PRO A 113 -10.58 11.12 9.22
N ASP A 114 -11.80 10.91 9.70
CA ASP A 114 -12.29 9.68 10.33
C ASP A 114 -12.87 8.67 9.32
N LEU A 115 -12.84 8.99 8.02
CA LEU A 115 -13.39 8.19 6.91
C LEU A 115 -14.91 7.91 7.03
N SER A 116 -15.64 8.67 7.85
CA SER A 116 -17.07 8.46 8.12
C SER A 116 -17.95 8.61 6.87
N ASP A 117 -17.50 9.38 5.89
CA ASP A 117 -18.21 9.70 4.65
C ASP A 117 -17.60 9.01 3.42
N LEU A 118 -16.78 7.97 3.64
CA LEU A 118 -16.17 7.18 2.58
C LEU A 118 -17.23 6.35 1.84
N ASN A 119 -17.55 6.75 0.61
CA ASN A 119 -18.41 5.99 -0.30
C ASN A 119 -17.61 5.39 -1.46
N PHE A 120 -18.24 4.54 -2.26
CA PHE A 120 -17.60 3.86 -3.39
C PHE A 120 -16.92 4.84 -4.37
N ARG A 121 -17.56 5.97 -4.68
CA ARG A 121 -16.99 6.98 -5.58
C ARG A 121 -15.73 7.61 -5.00
N LYS A 122 -15.74 8.01 -3.72
CA LYS A 122 -14.57 8.56 -3.03
C LYS A 122 -13.45 7.52 -2.96
N LEU A 123 -13.78 6.27 -2.69
CA LEU A 123 -12.82 5.16 -2.65
C LEU A 123 -12.12 4.95 -4.00
N VAL A 124 -12.87 4.94 -5.12
CA VAL A 124 -12.28 4.85 -6.47
C VAL A 124 -11.35 6.02 -6.75
N ILE A 125 -11.74 7.25 -6.36
CA ILE A 125 -10.88 8.43 -6.49
C ILE A 125 -9.58 8.26 -5.66
N CYS A 126 -9.67 7.75 -4.43
CA CYS A 126 -8.50 7.43 -3.61
C CYS A 126 -7.56 6.47 -4.33
N ILE A 127 -8.09 5.37 -4.87
CA ILE A 127 -7.32 4.34 -5.58
C ILE A 127 -6.60 4.94 -6.78
N LEU A 128 -7.29 5.75 -7.60
CA LEU A 128 -6.69 6.33 -8.81
C LEU A 128 -5.58 7.32 -8.47
N ILE A 129 -5.79 8.21 -7.49
CA ILE A 129 -4.77 9.19 -7.05
C ILE A 129 -3.57 8.46 -6.45
N TYR A 130 -3.83 7.47 -5.60
CA TYR A 130 -2.80 6.65 -5.00
C TYR A 130 -1.99 5.89 -6.06
N ALA A 131 -2.64 5.18 -6.98
CA ALA A 131 -1.98 4.40 -8.02
C ALA A 131 -1.11 5.30 -8.91
N LEU A 132 -1.58 6.50 -9.23
CA LEU A 132 -0.80 7.47 -10.01
C LEU A 132 0.44 7.95 -9.25
N LEU A 133 0.28 8.33 -7.97
CA LEU A 133 1.40 8.76 -7.12
C LEU A 133 2.39 7.62 -6.86
N SER A 134 1.88 6.42 -6.60
CA SER A 134 2.67 5.20 -6.38
C SER A 134 3.50 4.88 -7.61
N ALA A 135 2.87 4.69 -8.77
CA ALA A 135 3.56 4.38 -10.01
C ALA A 135 4.56 5.49 -10.40
N GLY A 136 4.15 6.75 -10.31
CA GLY A 136 5.01 7.89 -10.64
C GLY A 136 6.25 7.97 -9.75
N LEU A 137 6.09 7.88 -8.43
CA LEU A 137 7.20 8.01 -7.49
C LEU A 137 8.16 6.81 -7.53
N HIS A 138 7.66 5.58 -7.69
CA HIS A 138 8.54 4.40 -7.78
C HIS A 138 9.36 4.45 -9.07
N GLN A 139 8.73 4.75 -10.20
CA GLN A 139 9.44 4.80 -11.49
C GLN A 139 10.39 5.98 -11.57
N TRP A 140 10.02 7.14 -11.00
CA TRP A 140 10.94 8.26 -10.83
C TRP A 140 12.16 7.85 -9.99
N TRP A 141 11.94 7.21 -8.83
CA TRP A 141 13.03 6.75 -7.97
C TRP A 141 13.94 5.73 -8.67
N PHE A 142 13.38 4.72 -9.32
CA PHE A 142 14.14 3.72 -10.06
C PHE A 142 14.94 4.32 -11.22
N SER A 143 14.38 5.33 -11.91
CA SER A 143 15.09 6.07 -12.94
C SER A 143 16.28 6.86 -12.36
N THR A 144 16.11 7.54 -11.21
CA THR A 144 17.20 8.28 -10.56
C THR A 144 18.33 7.38 -10.06
N MET A 145 18.02 6.13 -9.71
CA MET A 145 19.01 5.13 -9.29
C MET A 145 19.64 4.39 -10.47
N ALA A 146 19.31 4.77 -11.72
CA ALA A 146 19.82 4.17 -12.95
C ALA A 146 19.64 2.64 -13.01
N LEU A 147 18.53 2.12 -12.48
CA LEU A 147 18.21 0.70 -12.58
C LEU A 147 17.90 0.34 -14.03
N GLU A 148 18.49 -0.75 -14.52
CA GLU A 148 18.21 -1.25 -15.87
C GLU A 148 16.73 -1.62 -16.01
N ASN A 149 16.13 -1.30 -17.17
CA ASN A 149 14.71 -1.56 -17.47
C ASN A 149 13.75 -1.00 -16.41
N ALA A 150 13.99 0.24 -15.97
CA ALA A 150 13.08 0.96 -15.07
C ALA A 150 12.87 2.41 -15.53
N GLY A 151 11.82 3.07 -15.02
CA GLY A 151 11.56 4.49 -15.29
C GLY A 151 10.91 4.82 -16.63
N GLY A 152 10.69 3.82 -17.50
CA GLY A 152 10.00 4.01 -18.78
C GLY A 152 8.48 4.16 -18.62
N ILE A 153 7.82 4.78 -19.61
CA ILE A 153 6.37 5.00 -19.61
C ILE A 153 5.57 3.68 -19.54
N ASN A 154 6.11 2.59 -20.09
CA ASN A 154 5.53 1.25 -19.99
C ASN A 154 5.49 0.77 -18.54
N HIS A 155 6.57 0.97 -17.77
CA HIS A 155 6.63 0.57 -16.35
C HIS A 155 5.66 1.38 -15.50
N VAL A 156 5.56 2.70 -15.75
CA VAL A 156 4.57 3.56 -15.08
C VAL A 156 3.15 3.05 -15.37
N SER A 157 2.86 2.75 -16.63
CA SER A 157 1.51 2.32 -17.05
C SER A 157 1.13 0.97 -16.47
N VAL A 158 2.02 -0.03 -16.52
CA VAL A 158 1.77 -1.36 -15.97
C VAL A 158 1.64 -1.29 -14.45
N MET A 159 2.52 -0.55 -13.77
CA MET A 159 2.45 -0.39 -12.31
C MET A 159 1.16 0.32 -11.90
N PHE A 160 0.73 1.35 -12.63
CA PHE A 160 -0.55 2.02 -12.39
C PHE A 160 -1.72 1.04 -12.52
N ILE A 161 -1.77 0.26 -13.61
CA ILE A 161 -2.81 -0.75 -13.81
C ILE A 161 -2.78 -1.79 -12.70
N GLY A 162 -1.60 -2.29 -12.35
CA GLY A 162 -1.41 -3.27 -11.28
C GLY A 162 -1.84 -2.77 -9.90
N ASP A 163 -1.53 -1.52 -9.58
CA ASP A 163 -1.95 -0.88 -8.33
C ASP A 163 -3.48 -0.67 -8.30
N VAL A 164 -4.10 -0.28 -9.42
CA VAL A 164 -5.57 -0.14 -9.52
C VAL A 164 -6.26 -1.50 -9.37
N LEU A 165 -5.87 -2.49 -10.17
CA LEU A 165 -6.47 -3.83 -10.17
C LEU A 165 -6.25 -4.53 -8.83
N GLY A 166 -5.03 -4.45 -8.28
CA GLY A 166 -4.69 -5.01 -6.98
C GLY A 166 -5.50 -4.38 -5.85
N SER A 167 -5.71 -3.06 -5.90
CA SER A 167 -6.55 -2.36 -4.91
C SER A 167 -8.02 -2.78 -5.01
N LEU A 168 -8.59 -2.81 -6.21
CA LEU A 168 -9.98 -3.22 -6.42
C LEU A 168 -10.21 -4.70 -6.03
N LEU A 169 -9.25 -5.57 -6.33
CA LEU A 169 -9.31 -6.98 -5.95
C LEU A 169 -9.29 -7.14 -4.43
N LEU A 170 -8.37 -6.47 -3.74
CA LEU A 170 -8.29 -6.53 -2.28
C LEU A 170 -9.59 -6.05 -1.62
N ILE A 171 -10.18 -4.96 -2.12
CA ILE A 171 -11.47 -4.43 -1.61
C ILE A 171 -12.58 -5.45 -1.79
N SER A 172 -12.63 -6.06 -2.96
CA SER A 172 -13.64 -7.06 -3.30
C SER A 172 -13.51 -8.29 -2.41
N LEU A 173 -12.28 -8.73 -2.14
CA LEU A 173 -11.99 -9.83 -1.21
C LEU A 173 -12.42 -9.49 0.22
N ILE A 174 -12.04 -8.33 0.75
CA ILE A 174 -12.44 -7.89 2.09
C ILE A 174 -13.98 -7.85 2.21
N LYS A 175 -14.65 -7.23 1.24
CA LYS A 175 -16.12 -7.14 1.23
C LYS A 175 -16.76 -8.53 1.21
N TYR A 176 -16.27 -9.41 0.34
CA TYR A 176 -16.75 -10.79 0.24
C TYR A 176 -16.57 -11.56 1.56
N SER A 177 -15.39 -11.47 2.18
CA SER A 177 -15.11 -12.11 3.47
C SER A 177 -16.04 -11.59 4.57
N LEU A 178 -16.32 -10.28 4.62
CA LEU A 178 -17.25 -9.70 5.58
C LEU A 178 -18.69 -10.18 5.37
N ASP A 179 -19.14 -10.28 4.12
CA ASP A 179 -20.48 -10.78 3.80
C ASP A 179 -20.63 -12.26 4.16
N MET A 180 -19.58 -13.06 3.96
CA MET A 180 -19.55 -14.46 4.42
C MET A 180 -19.63 -14.57 5.95
N LEU A 181 -18.87 -13.75 6.68
CA LEU A 181 -18.90 -13.72 8.15
C LEU A 181 -20.27 -13.31 8.69
N LYS A 182 -20.93 -12.33 8.07
CA LYS A 182 -22.30 -11.92 8.42
C LYS A 182 -23.29 -13.06 8.20
N LYS A 183 -23.24 -13.72 7.04
CA LYS A 183 -24.08 -14.88 6.74
C LYS A 183 -23.84 -16.04 7.71
N ALA A 184 -22.58 -16.31 8.07
CA ALA A 184 -22.24 -17.34 9.05
C ALA A 184 -22.79 -17.00 10.44
N ARG A 185 -22.66 -15.74 10.88
CA ARG A 185 -23.21 -15.27 12.16
C ARG A 185 -24.74 -15.37 12.21
N GLN A 186 -25.42 -15.03 11.11
CA GLN A 186 -26.88 -15.16 10.99
C GLN A 186 -27.37 -16.61 10.96
N LYS A 187 -26.51 -17.59 10.65
CA LYS A 187 -26.86 -19.02 10.72
C LYS A 187 -26.64 -19.64 12.10
N VAL A 188 -25.92 -18.96 12.98
CA VAL A 188 -25.56 -19.44 14.33
C VAL A 188 -26.50 -18.87 15.40
N LEU A 189 -27.28 -17.83 15.07
CA LEU A 189 -28.36 -17.25 15.88
C LEU A 189 -29.72 -17.75 15.37
#